data_AF-A0AB38DUI7-F1
#
_entry.id   AF-A0AB38DUI7-F1
#
_cell.length_a   1.000
_cell.length_b   1.000
_cell.length_c   1.000
_cell.angle_alpha   90.00
_cell.angle_beta   90.00
_cell.angle_gamma   90.00
#
_symmetry.space_group_name_H-M   'P 1'
#
loop_
_entity.id
_entity.type
_entity.pdbx_description
1 polymer ?
#
loop_
_entity_poly.entity_id
_entity_poly.type
_entity_poly.pdbx_seq_one_letter_code
_entity_poly.pdbx_strand_id
1 'polypeptide(L)' 'MTQKLKPEDLLPEPVRPESWECCGSDCGDACIQTIYWNEKAKYDEQQKIWREQQAAEENDPQE' A
#
# COMPACT_ATOMS: atom_id res chain seq x y z
N MET A 1 -17.32 13.20 2.40
CA MET A 1 -16.61 13.54 1.15
C MET A 1 -15.71 12.34 0.86
N THR A 2 -16.15 11.41 0.01
CA THR A 2 -15.29 10.29 -0.38
C THR A 2 -14.30 10.84 -1.39
N GLN A 3 -13.07 11.12 -0.95
CA GLN A 3 -12.02 11.58 -1.87
C GLN A 3 -11.69 10.44 -2.85
N LYS A 4 -11.85 10.74 -4.14
CA LYS A 4 -11.37 9.88 -5.23
C LYS A 4 -9.85 9.87 -5.17
N LEU A 5 -9.26 8.68 -5.16
CA LEU A 5 -7.81 8.52 -5.07
C LEU A 5 -7.20 8.89 -6.41
N LYS A 6 -6.29 9.87 -6.41
CA LYS A 6 -5.50 10.20 -7.59
C LYS A 6 -4.17 9.44 -7.58
N PRO A 7 -3.46 9.34 -8.72
CA PRO A 7 -2.13 8.76 -8.77
C PRO A 7 -1.14 9.40 -7.79
N GLU A 8 -1.28 10.70 -7.55
CA GLU A 8 -0.48 11.48 -6.58
C GLU A 8 -0.77 11.13 -5.11
N ASP A 9 -1.95 10.57 -4.81
CA ASP A 9 -2.36 10.14 -3.46
C ASP A 9 -2.01 8.67 -3.17
N LEU A 10 -1.51 7.94 -4.19
CA LEU A 10 -1.17 6.53 -4.03
C LEU A 10 0.10 6.37 -3.19
N LEU A 11 0.01 5.50 -2.20
CA LEU A 11 1.14 5.05 -1.43
C LEU A 11 2.16 4.43 -2.40
N PRO A 12 3.46 4.73 -2.24
CA PRO A 12 4.49 4.05 -3.00
C PRO A 12 4.53 2.57 -2.63
N GLU A 13 4.94 1.72 -3.57
CA GLU A 13 5.13 0.30 -3.29
C GLU A 13 6.24 0.13 -2.23
N PRO A 14 5.96 -0.54 -1.10
CA PRO A 14 6.97 -0.77 -0.08
C PRO A 14 8.03 -1.75 -0.60
N VAL A 15 9.30 -1.41 -0.38
CA VAL A 15 10.43 -2.27 -0.77
C VAL A 15 10.54 -3.39 0.25
N ARG A 16 10.53 -4.63 -0.24
CA ARG A 16 10.73 -5.80 0.63
C ARG A 16 12.18 -5.79 1.13
N PRO A 17 12.41 -5.77 2.45
CA PRO A 17 13.75 -5.91 2.99
C PRO A 17 14.25 -7.34 2.76
N GLU A 18 15.57 -7.50 2.72
CA GLU A 18 16.15 -8.83 2.53
C GLU A 18 15.86 -9.74 3.73
N SER A 19 15.88 -11.07 3.50
CA SER A 19 15.54 -12.03 4.56
C SER A 19 16.49 -11.99 5.78
N TRP A 20 17.71 -11.49 5.57
CA TRP A 20 18.71 -11.27 6.62
C TRP A 20 18.63 -9.87 7.25
N GLU A 21 17.73 -9.01 6.78
CA GLU A 21 17.60 -7.66 7.32
C GLU A 21 16.77 -7.64 8.59
N CYS A 22 17.43 -7.16 9.63
CA CYS A 22 16.93 -6.71 10.92
C CYS A 22 15.67 -7.38 11.50
N CYS A 23 15.84 -8.57 12.07
CA CYS A 23 14.83 -9.24 12.88
C CYS A 23 15.51 -9.92 14.09
N GLY A 24 15.62 -9.21 15.22
CA GLY A 24 16.30 -9.70 16.42
C GLY A 24 16.58 -8.60 17.44
N SER A 25 17.09 -8.96 18.62
CA SER A 25 17.35 -8.01 19.71
C SER A 25 18.38 -6.92 19.38
N ASP A 26 19.30 -7.17 18.44
CA ASP A 26 20.25 -6.17 17.93
C ASP A 26 19.60 -5.08 17.05
N CYS A 27 18.33 -5.27 16.66
CA CYS A 27 17.61 -4.41 15.71
C CYS A 27 16.49 -3.58 16.32
N GLY A 28 16.32 -3.65 17.65
CA GLY A 28 15.29 -2.90 18.39
C GLY A 28 13.95 -3.63 18.53
N ASP A 29 12.92 -2.89 18.95
CA ASP A 29 11.59 -3.42 19.33
C ASP A 29 10.74 -3.93 18.15
N ALA A 30 11.05 -3.54 16.91
CA ALA A 30 10.25 -3.90 15.74
C ALA A 30 11.12 -4.50 14.63
N CYS A 31 10.84 -5.76 14.28
CA CYS A 31 11.44 -6.41 13.12
C CYS A 31 11.06 -5.66 11.84
N ILE A 32 12.03 -5.36 10.97
CA ILE A 32 11.80 -4.59 9.74
C ILE A 32 10.82 -5.28 8.80
N GLN A 33 10.79 -6.62 8.84
CA GLN A 33 9.79 -7.41 8.13
C GLN A 33 8.37 -7.10 8.61
N THR A 34 8.16 -6.92 9.92
CA THR A 34 6.84 -6.56 10.47
C THR A 34 6.39 -5.19 9.98
N ILE A 35 7.30 -4.22 9.91
CA ILE A 35 7.03 -2.90 9.36
C ILE A 35 6.64 -3.02 7.88
N TYR A 36 7.45 -3.75 7.09
CA TYR A 36 7.16 -4.01 5.69
C TYR A 36 5.77 -4.62 5.49
N TRP A 37 5.40 -5.66 6.24
CA TRP A 37 4.09 -6.29 6.09
C TRP A 37 2.93 -5.36 6.46
N ASN A 38 3.11 -4.50 7.46
CA ASN A 38 2.11 -3.49 7.82
C ASN A 38 1.95 -2.42 6.74
N GLU A 39 3.04 -1.94 6.15
CA GLU A 39 3.01 -0.97 5.05
C GLU A 39 2.42 -1.59 3.79
N LYS A 40 2.81 -2.84 3.48
CA LYS A 40 2.28 -3.59 2.35
C LYS A 40 0.77 -3.80 2.46
N ALA A 41 0.26 -4.12 3.65
CA ALA A 41 -1.18 -4.28 3.85
C ALA A 41 -1.96 -2.99 3.54
N LYS A 42 -1.45 -1.84 3.97
CA LYS A 42 -2.07 -0.53 3.67
C LYS A 42 -1.98 -0.19 2.18
N TYR A 43 -0.84 -0.45 1.57
CA TYR A 43 -0.65 -0.29 0.12
C TYR A 43 -1.66 -1.15 -0.66
N ASP A 44 -1.73 -2.45 -0.35
CA ASP A 44 -2.61 -3.39 -1.04
C ASP A 44 -4.10 -2.99 -0.90
N GLU A 45 -4.53 -2.54 0.28
CA GLU A 45 -5.88 -2.05 0.52
C GLU A 45 -6.19 -0.82 -0.33
N GLN A 46 -5.29 0.17 -0.35
CA GLN A 46 -5.46 1.37 -1.16
C GLN A 46 -5.50 1.05 -2.66
N GLN A 47 -4.61 0.19 -3.14
CA GLN A 47 -4.57 -0.24 -4.54
C GLN A 47 -5.84 -1.00 -4.96
N LYS A 48 -6.46 -1.73 -4.04
CA LYS A 48 -7.76 -2.36 -4.29
C LYS A 48 -8.84 -1.29 -4.49
N ILE A 49 -8.95 -0.34 -3.57
CA ILE A 49 -9.93 0.76 -3.65
C ILE A 49 -9.73 1.57 -4.93
N TRP A 50 -8.48 1.89 -5.27
CA TRP A 50 -8.17 2.64 -6.49
C TRP A 50 -8.58 1.89 -7.75
N ARG A 51 -8.30 0.59 -7.85
CA ARG A 51 -8.75 -0.24 -8.99
C ARG A 51 -10.26 -0.33 -9.10
N GLU A 52 -10.97 -0.45 -7.97
CA GLU A 52 -12.44 -0.45 -7.95
C GLU A 52 -13.00 0.90 -8.43
N GLN A 53 -12.39 2.01 -8.04
CA GLN A 53 -12.76 3.35 -8.54
C GLN A 53 -12.53 3.49 -10.04
N GLN A 54 -11.38 3.05 -10.55
CA GLN A 54 -11.07 3.08 -11.98
C GLN A 54 -12.04 2.23 -12.80
N ALA A 55 -12.37 1.03 -12.32
CA ALA A 55 -13.32 0.16 -13.00
C ALA A 55 -14.75 0.73 -13.01
N ALA A 56 -15.16 1.41 -11.94
CA ALA A 56 -16.45 2.09 -11.88
C ALA A 56 -16.51 3.29 -12.84
N GLU A 57 -15.42 4.05 -12.95
CA GLU A 57 -15.32 5.20 -13.85
C GLU A 57 -15.25 4.80 -15.33
N GLU A 58 -14.56 3.72 -15.66
CA GLU A 58 -14.52 3.20 -17.03
C GLU A 58 -15.90 2.67 -17.51
N ASN A 59 -16.76 2.26 -16.56
CA ASN A 59 -18.13 1.81 -16.84
C ASN A 59 -19.18 2.94 -16.78
N ASP A 60 -18.80 4.16 -16.39
CA ASP A 60 -19.67 5.34 -16.41
C ASP A 60 -19.21 6.23 -17.57
N PRO A 61 -19.77 6.07 -18.79
CA PRO A 61 -19.49 7.01 -19.86
C PRO A 61 -20.03 8.36 -19.42
N GLN A 62 -19.13 9.24 -18.99
CA GLN A 62 -19.46 10.64 -18.73
C GLN A 62 -20.07 11.22 -20.02
N GLU A 63 -21.38 11.48 -19.97
CA GLU A 63 -22.19 12.13 -21.02
C GLU A 63 -21.67 13.53 -21.37
#